data_AF-A0A208XT15-F1
#
_entry.id   AF-A0A208XT15-F1
#
_cell.length_a   1.000
_cell.length_b   1.000
_cell.length_c   1.000
_cell.angle_alpha   90.00
_cell.angle_beta   90.00
_cell.angle_gamma   90.00
#
_symmetry.space_group_name_H-M   'P 1'
#
loop_
_entity.id
_entity.type
_entity.pdbx_description
1 polymer ?
#
loop_
_entity_poly.entity_id
_entity_poly.type
_entity_poly.pdbx_seq_one_letter_code
_entity_poly.pdbx_strand_id
1 'polypeptide(L)'
;MNVFETIAAQAAAMKLPIYAVTAATVPRRDAPILLIIHWHGFARETPLRLDDLPLPPRSVAGSALQIDAPGEGIESAEQALLDAAWQLGAWDLERVVKRPWWRLGAPASEALAGHRAFGDYPDADSADPGVVMEAPDRDELMRAAAHRGYVRWLFRPRKSGLWQWVEDEDSTLDGTGGREPPCPVLPYPLEAGRAGRAVYRLGRVDRLII
;
A
#
# COMPACT_ATOMS: atom_id res chain seq x y z
N MET A 1 16.52 1.20 -3.38
CA MET A 1 15.18 0.69 -3.73
C MET A 1 14.38 1.68 -4.60
N ASN A 2 13.55 1.21 -5.55
CA ASN A 2 12.88 2.07 -6.54
C ASN A 2 11.34 2.02 -6.49
N VAL A 3 10.76 2.32 -5.34
CA VAL A 3 9.31 2.17 -5.09
C VAL A 3 8.48 3.13 -5.95
N PHE A 4 8.94 4.38 -6.10
CA PHE A 4 8.22 5.41 -6.87
C PHE A 4 8.05 5.01 -8.34
N GLU A 5 9.13 4.63 -9.02
CA GLU A 5 9.06 4.30 -10.45
C GLU A 5 8.21 3.05 -10.69
N THR A 6 8.25 2.06 -9.78
CA THR A 6 7.36 0.90 -9.85
C THR A 6 5.88 1.30 -9.78
N ILE A 7 5.51 2.18 -8.85
CA ILE A 7 4.12 2.65 -8.73
C ILE A 7 3.72 3.48 -9.96
N ALA A 8 4.59 4.39 -10.40
CA ALA A 8 4.35 5.24 -11.57
C ALA A 8 4.17 4.41 -12.86
N ALA A 9 5.00 3.39 -13.06
CA ALA A 9 4.90 2.48 -14.19
C ALA A 9 3.58 1.70 -14.18
N GLN A 10 3.17 1.18 -13.02
CA GLN A 10 1.89 0.49 -12.87
C GLN A 10 0.69 1.41 -13.13
N ALA A 11 0.72 2.65 -12.62
CA ALA A 11 -0.31 3.65 -12.91
C ALA A 11 -0.42 3.95 -14.41
N ALA A 12 0.72 4.14 -15.08
CA ALA A 12 0.76 4.37 -16.52
C ALA A 12 0.23 3.17 -17.33
N ALA A 13 0.55 1.95 -16.91
CA ALA A 13 0.10 0.72 -17.55
C ALA A 13 -1.40 0.47 -17.37
N MET A 14 -1.90 0.64 -16.15
CA MET A 14 -3.30 0.38 -15.81
C MET A 14 -4.26 1.45 -16.32
N LYS A 15 -3.77 2.69 -16.52
CA LYS A 15 -4.56 3.86 -16.93
C LYS A 15 -5.79 4.09 -16.04
N LEU A 16 -5.65 3.77 -14.76
CA LEU A 16 -6.65 3.96 -13.73
C LEU A 16 -6.06 4.81 -12.59
N PRO A 17 -6.86 5.63 -11.90
CA PRO A 17 -6.41 6.32 -10.71
C PRO A 17 -6.08 5.33 -9.59
N ILE A 18 -4.99 5.56 -8.86
CA ILE A 18 -4.67 4.78 -7.67
C ILE A 18 -5.58 5.20 -6.51
N TYR A 19 -6.26 4.24 -5.88
CA TYR A 19 -7.01 4.49 -4.64
C TYR A 19 -6.07 4.58 -3.44
N ALA A 20 -5.17 3.61 -3.27
CA ALA A 20 -4.19 3.60 -2.20
C ALA A 20 -3.01 2.73 -2.55
N VAL A 21 -1.93 2.88 -1.81
CA VAL A 21 -0.78 1.97 -1.86
C VAL A 21 -0.55 1.41 -0.48
N THR A 22 -0.49 0.09 -0.37
CA THR A 22 -0.07 -0.62 0.86
C THR A 22 1.25 -1.31 0.60
N ALA A 23 2.16 -1.28 1.56
CA ALA A 23 3.37 -2.08 1.54
C ALA A 23 3.45 -2.90 2.81
N ALA A 24 3.92 -4.14 2.75
CA ALA A 24 4.11 -4.98 3.92
C ALA A 24 5.42 -5.77 3.85
N THR A 25 6.07 -5.92 5.00
CA THR A 25 7.27 -6.76 5.15
C THR A 25 7.37 -7.33 6.56
N VAL A 26 8.34 -8.22 6.76
CA VAL A 26 8.63 -8.83 8.06
C VAL A 26 9.91 -8.23 8.66
N PRO A 27 10.06 -8.18 10.00
CA PRO A 27 11.28 -7.71 10.65
C PRO A 27 12.41 -8.74 10.55
N ARG A 28 12.92 -8.91 9.33
CA ARG A 28 14.06 -9.76 8.97
C ARG A 28 14.94 -8.95 8.00
N ARG A 29 16.25 -9.03 8.17
CA ARG A 29 17.21 -8.49 7.21
C ARG A 29 16.96 -9.13 5.84
N ASP A 30 17.03 -8.36 4.76
CA ASP A 30 16.83 -8.84 3.39
C ASP A 30 15.42 -9.38 3.10
N ALA A 31 14.43 -9.06 3.93
CA ALA A 31 13.04 -9.39 3.62
C ALA A 31 12.54 -8.53 2.47
N PRO A 32 11.99 -9.13 1.40
CA PRO A 32 11.36 -8.35 0.35
C PRO A 32 10.13 -7.60 0.89
N ILE A 33 9.72 -6.58 0.15
CA ILE A 33 8.50 -5.82 0.42
C ILE A 33 7.43 -6.29 -0.55
N LEU A 34 6.27 -6.67 -0.01
CA LEU A 34 5.08 -6.83 -0.82
C LEU A 34 4.39 -5.47 -0.97
N LEU A 35 4.38 -4.93 -2.18
CA LEU A 35 3.69 -3.70 -2.54
C LEU A 35 2.35 -4.03 -3.18
N ILE A 36 1.25 -3.49 -2.67
CA ILE A 36 -0.11 -3.64 -3.20
C ILE A 36 -0.63 -2.26 -3.60
N ILE A 37 -0.95 -2.11 -4.89
CA ILE A 37 -1.60 -0.94 -5.46
C ILE A 37 -3.09 -1.24 -5.56
N HIS A 38 -3.88 -0.45 -4.84
CA HIS A 38 -5.31 -0.61 -4.75
C HIS A 38 -5.98 0.19 -5.85
N TRP A 39 -6.75 -0.49 -6.71
CA TRP A 39 -7.65 0.11 -7.71
C TRP A 39 -9.12 -0.04 -7.30
N HIS A 40 -9.37 -0.64 -6.13
CA HIS A 40 -10.70 -0.96 -5.63
C HIS A 40 -11.53 0.31 -5.45
N GLY A 41 -12.61 0.40 -6.23
CA GLY A 41 -13.39 1.62 -6.46
C GLY A 41 -13.70 1.82 -7.94
N PHE A 42 -12.92 1.19 -8.82
CA PHE A 42 -13.20 1.11 -10.26
C PHE A 42 -13.78 -0.25 -10.64
N ALA A 43 -14.70 -0.25 -11.59
CA ALA A 43 -15.26 -1.45 -12.17
C ALA A 43 -14.98 -1.47 -13.69
N ARG A 44 -14.72 -2.66 -14.23
CA ARG A 44 -14.56 -2.90 -15.67
C ARG A 44 -15.78 -3.63 -16.19
N GLU A 45 -16.16 -3.33 -17.43
CA GLU A 45 -17.18 -4.09 -18.13
C GLU A 45 -16.80 -5.57 -18.19
N THR A 46 -17.82 -6.42 -18.08
CA THR A 46 -17.64 -7.85 -18.27
C THR A 46 -17.44 -8.13 -19.78
N PRO A 47 -16.31 -8.74 -20.21
CA PRO A 47 -16.00 -8.93 -21.63
C PRO A 47 -16.98 -9.86 -22.34
N LEU A 48 -17.59 -10.79 -21.60
CA LEU A 48 -18.67 -11.62 -22.10
C LEU A 48 -19.87 -10.73 -22.42
N ARG A 49 -20.44 -10.88 -23.61
CA ARG A 49 -21.71 -10.26 -23.98
C ARG A 49 -22.70 -11.38 -24.27
N LEU A 50 -23.81 -11.36 -23.57
CA LEU A 50 -24.95 -12.24 -23.80
C LEU A 50 -26.11 -11.34 -24.20
N ASP A 51 -26.68 -11.59 -25.38
CA ASP A 51 -27.87 -10.87 -25.83
C ASP A 51 -28.99 -11.07 -24.80
N ASP A 52 -29.68 -9.97 -24.47
CA ASP A 52 -30.76 -9.89 -23.46
C ASP A 52 -30.38 -10.12 -21.98
N LEU A 53 -29.09 -10.22 -21.64
CA LEU A 53 -28.64 -10.33 -20.24
C LEU A 53 -27.62 -9.23 -19.87
N PRO A 54 -28.01 -8.21 -19.08
CA PRO A 54 -27.05 -7.25 -18.55
C PRO A 54 -26.16 -7.95 -17.53
N LEU A 55 -24.87 -8.03 -17.83
CA LEU A 55 -23.88 -8.56 -16.88
C LEU A 55 -23.36 -7.43 -15.98
N PRO A 56 -23.24 -7.67 -14.66
CA PRO A 56 -22.72 -6.66 -13.75
C PRO A 56 -21.27 -6.33 -14.10
N PRO A 57 -20.83 -5.07 -13.87
CA PRO A 57 -19.43 -4.72 -13.98
C PRO A 57 -18.64 -5.40 -12.85
N ARG A 58 -17.39 -5.79 -13.14
CA ARG A 58 -16.52 -6.48 -12.18
C ARG A 58 -15.52 -5.51 -11.58
N SER A 59 -15.20 -5.68 -10.31
CA SER A 59 -14.20 -4.85 -9.66
C SER A 59 -12.84 -4.99 -10.34
N VAL A 60 -12.06 -3.91 -10.36
CA VAL A 60 -10.65 -4.02 -10.77
C VAL A 60 -9.86 -4.60 -9.58
N ALA A 61 -9.29 -5.78 -9.79
CA ALA A 61 -8.38 -6.41 -8.85
C ALA A 61 -7.15 -5.51 -8.59
N GLY A 62 -6.66 -5.47 -7.35
CA GLY A 62 -5.43 -4.78 -6.97
C GLY A 62 -4.22 -5.36 -7.70
N SER A 63 -3.15 -4.60 -7.82
CA SER A 63 -1.87 -5.12 -8.32
C SER A 63 -0.91 -5.32 -7.15
N ALA A 64 -0.42 -6.54 -6.92
CA ALA A 64 0.64 -6.80 -5.94
C ALA A 64 1.94 -7.21 -6.61
N LEU A 65 3.04 -6.64 -6.12
CA LEU A 65 4.39 -6.79 -6.65
C LEU A 65 5.36 -7.03 -5.49
N GLN A 66 6.34 -7.89 -5.70
CA GLN A 66 7.49 -8.00 -4.81
C GLN A 66 8.57 -7.00 -5.20
N ILE A 67 9.07 -6.26 -4.21
CA ILE A 67 10.25 -5.40 -4.34
C ILE A 67 11.35 -5.99 -3.47
N ASP A 68 12.41 -6.46 -4.12
CA ASP A 68 13.58 -6.98 -3.42
C ASP A 68 14.38 -5.83 -2.81
N ALA A 69 14.80 -6.02 -1.56
CA ALA A 69 15.55 -5.05 -0.78
C ALA A 69 16.81 -5.69 -0.16
N PRO A 70 17.73 -6.25 -0.98
CA PRO A 70 18.88 -6.99 -0.48
C PRO A 70 19.83 -6.06 0.27
N GLY A 71 20.26 -6.46 1.47
CA GLY A 71 21.14 -5.70 2.34
C GLY A 71 20.48 -4.53 3.06
N GLU A 72 19.22 -4.21 2.73
CA GLU A 72 18.49 -3.07 3.29
C GLU A 72 17.68 -3.50 4.54
N GLY A 73 17.61 -2.58 5.52
CA GLY A 73 16.77 -2.74 6.71
C GLY A 73 15.39 -2.11 6.53
N ILE A 74 14.51 -2.31 7.51
CA ILE A 74 13.16 -1.68 7.53
C ILE A 74 13.24 -0.16 7.40
N GLU A 75 14.24 0.49 8.00
CA GLU A 75 14.39 1.94 7.92
C GLU A 75 14.65 2.43 6.48
N SER A 76 15.41 1.67 5.69
CA SER A 76 15.66 1.97 4.27
C SER A 76 14.41 1.76 3.43
N ALA A 77 13.68 0.67 3.68
CA ALA A 77 12.36 0.42 3.09
C ALA A 77 11.38 1.55 3.39
N GLU A 78 11.35 2.00 4.63
CA GLU A 78 10.48 3.07 5.10
C GLU A 78 10.86 4.42 4.48
N GLN A 79 12.15 4.73 4.36
CA GLN A 79 12.63 5.91 3.65
C GLN A 79 12.20 5.88 2.18
N ALA A 80 12.38 4.75 1.48
CA ALA A 80 11.96 4.62 0.08
C ALA A 80 10.44 4.77 -0.09
N LEU A 81 9.64 4.30 0.87
CA LEU A 81 8.19 4.48 0.89
C LEU A 81 7.80 5.93 1.19
N LEU A 82 8.51 6.62 2.08
CA LEU A 82 8.32 8.05 2.35
C LEU A 82 8.64 8.89 1.11
N ASP A 83 9.74 8.61 0.43
CA ASP A 83 10.12 9.28 -0.82
C ASP A 83 9.10 9.05 -1.92
N ALA A 84 8.57 7.82 -2.05
CA ALA A 84 7.51 7.53 -3.00
C ALA A 84 6.20 8.25 -2.66
N ALA A 85 5.76 8.21 -1.40
CA ALA A 85 4.54 8.87 -0.94
C ALA A 85 4.63 10.40 -1.08
N TRP A 86 5.81 10.98 -0.79
CA TRP A 86 6.10 12.40 -0.96
C TRP A 86 5.96 12.82 -2.42
N GLN A 87 6.67 12.14 -3.32
CA GLN A 87 6.64 12.42 -4.77
C GLN A 87 5.26 12.20 -5.40
N LEU A 88 4.48 11.27 -4.85
CA LEU A 88 3.10 11.01 -5.27
C LEU A 88 2.07 11.96 -4.62
N GLY A 89 2.52 12.96 -3.85
CA GLY A 89 1.64 13.98 -3.27
C GLY A 89 0.74 13.46 -2.15
N ALA A 90 1.12 12.35 -1.50
CA ALA A 90 0.32 11.82 -0.40
C ALA A 90 0.31 12.80 0.78
N TRP A 91 -0.83 12.93 1.45
CA TRP A 91 -0.98 13.79 2.62
C TRP A 91 -0.28 13.23 3.86
N ASP A 92 -0.36 11.91 4.02
CA ASP A 92 0.35 11.17 5.04
C ASP A 92 0.75 9.77 4.57
N LEU A 93 1.67 9.19 5.33
CA LEU A 93 2.01 7.78 5.28
C LEU A 93 1.82 7.19 6.67
N GLU A 94 0.96 6.17 6.78
CA GLU A 94 0.71 5.46 8.03
C GLU A 94 1.58 4.22 8.10
N ARG A 95 2.34 4.07 9.18
CA ARG A 95 3.01 2.82 9.56
C ARG A 95 2.24 2.13 10.67
N VAL A 96 2.02 0.84 10.52
CA VAL A 96 1.50 -0.04 11.57
C VAL A 96 2.47 -1.21 11.77
N VAL A 97 2.87 -1.41 13.02
CA VAL A 97 3.65 -2.57 13.46
C VAL A 97 2.69 -3.51 14.19
N LYS A 98 2.62 -4.76 13.72
CA LYS A 98 1.78 -5.79 14.33
C LYS A 98 2.62 -6.90 14.94
N ARG A 99 2.14 -7.43 16.06
CA ARG A 99 2.68 -8.61 16.71
C ARG A 99 2.40 -9.87 15.87
N PRO A 100 3.14 -10.96 16.10
CA PRO A 100 2.77 -12.28 15.60
C PRO A 100 1.33 -12.63 16.00
N TRP A 101 0.58 -13.24 15.07
CA TRP A 101 -0.76 -13.75 15.35
C TRP A 101 -0.79 -15.27 15.56
N TRP A 102 0.29 -16.01 15.23
CA TRP A 102 0.44 -17.41 15.64
C TRP A 102 0.92 -17.52 17.08
N ARG A 103 0.04 -17.10 17.99
CA ARG A 103 0.22 -17.17 19.44
C ARG A 103 -1.10 -17.52 20.10
N LEU A 104 -1.02 -18.15 21.26
CA LEU A 104 -2.22 -18.47 22.04
C LEU A 104 -2.98 -17.18 22.40
N GLY A 105 -4.30 -17.20 22.20
CA GLY A 105 -5.18 -16.07 22.51
C GLY A 105 -5.09 -14.89 21.53
N ALA A 106 -4.47 -15.04 20.35
CA ALA A 106 -4.62 -14.04 19.29
C ALA A 106 -6.07 -14.03 18.76
N PRO A 107 -6.72 -12.86 18.65
CA PRO A 107 -8.05 -12.77 18.07
C PRO A 107 -8.01 -13.06 16.57
N ALA A 108 -9.09 -13.61 16.02
CA ALA A 108 -9.22 -13.87 14.59
C ALA A 108 -9.04 -12.61 13.72
N SER A 109 -9.37 -11.44 14.27
CA SER A 109 -9.15 -10.14 13.60
C SER A 109 -7.68 -9.81 13.37
N GLU A 110 -6.76 -10.27 14.22
CA GLU A 110 -5.31 -10.10 13.99
C GLU A 110 -4.84 -10.96 12.82
N ALA A 111 -5.32 -12.20 12.74
CA ALA A 111 -5.04 -13.09 11.62
C ALA A 111 -5.59 -12.51 10.32
N LEU A 112 -6.86 -12.10 10.28
CA LEU A 112 -7.48 -11.49 9.11
C LEU A 112 -6.73 -10.23 8.65
N ALA A 113 -6.31 -9.37 9.59
CA ALA A 113 -5.51 -8.20 9.25
C ALA A 113 -4.13 -8.56 8.67
N GLY A 114 -3.49 -9.61 9.20
CA GLY A 114 -2.24 -10.16 8.66
C GLY A 114 -2.40 -10.68 7.24
N HIS A 115 -3.41 -11.54 7.02
CA HIS A 115 -3.80 -12.05 5.71
C HIS A 115 -3.95 -10.92 4.68
N ARG A 116 -4.77 -9.90 4.99
CA ARG A 116 -5.02 -8.76 4.09
C ARG A 116 -3.78 -7.88 3.86
N ALA A 117 -2.89 -7.76 4.83
CA ALA A 117 -1.63 -7.03 4.66
C ALA A 117 -0.71 -7.69 3.61
N PHE A 118 -0.83 -9.01 3.43
CA PHE A 118 -0.09 -9.80 2.43
C PHE A 118 -0.94 -10.19 1.21
N GLY A 119 -2.00 -9.42 0.94
CA GLY A 119 -2.86 -9.61 -0.24
C GLY A 119 -3.75 -10.86 -0.19
N ASP A 120 -3.86 -11.53 0.96
CA ASP A 120 -4.84 -12.59 1.17
C ASP A 120 -6.19 -12.00 1.60
N TYR A 121 -7.23 -12.30 0.84
CA TYR A 121 -8.59 -11.91 1.19
C TYR A 121 -9.40 -13.19 1.35
N PRO A 122 -9.34 -13.84 2.54
CA PRO A 122 -10.04 -15.11 2.78
C PRO A 122 -11.57 -14.96 2.73
N ASP A 123 -12.07 -13.72 2.78
CA ASP A 123 -13.47 -13.36 2.67
C ASP A 123 -13.87 -12.83 1.27
N ALA A 124 -12.94 -12.76 0.31
CA ALA A 124 -13.27 -12.41 -1.06
C ALA A 124 -13.97 -13.55 -1.78
N ASP A 125 -14.85 -13.20 -2.72
CA ASP A 125 -15.50 -14.17 -3.60
C ASP A 125 -14.43 -14.87 -4.46
N SER A 126 -14.48 -16.20 -4.54
CA SER A 126 -13.50 -17.00 -5.29
C SER A 126 -13.55 -16.72 -6.80
N ALA A 127 -14.63 -16.11 -7.29
CA ALA A 127 -14.79 -15.68 -8.68
C ALA A 127 -14.15 -14.32 -9.02
N ASP A 128 -13.81 -13.50 -8.02
CA ASP A 128 -13.20 -12.17 -8.21
C ASP A 128 -11.94 -12.05 -7.34
N PRO A 129 -10.77 -12.48 -7.84
CA PRO A 129 -9.55 -12.42 -7.06
C PRO A 129 -9.25 -10.96 -6.72
N GLY A 130 -9.35 -10.63 -5.43
CA GLY A 130 -9.17 -9.26 -4.96
C GLY A 130 -7.84 -8.64 -5.36
N VAL A 131 -6.80 -9.42 -5.64
CA VAL A 131 -5.49 -8.91 -6.06
C VAL A 131 -4.84 -9.85 -7.08
N VAL A 132 -4.32 -9.29 -8.17
CA VAL A 132 -3.40 -9.95 -9.10
C VAL A 132 -1.99 -9.84 -8.55
N MET A 133 -1.30 -10.96 -8.38
CA MET A 133 -0.02 -11.02 -7.66
C MET A 133 1.15 -11.47 -8.52
N GLU A 134 2.21 -10.65 -8.52
CA GLU A 134 3.55 -10.94 -9.03
C GLU A 134 4.54 -10.92 -7.85
N ALA A 135 4.37 -11.86 -6.92
CA ALA A 135 5.14 -11.93 -5.68
C ALA A 135 5.50 -13.38 -5.32
N PRO A 136 6.66 -13.89 -5.77
CA PRO A 136 7.03 -15.30 -5.59
C PRO A 136 7.17 -15.69 -4.11
N ASP A 137 7.65 -14.79 -3.24
CA ASP A 137 7.94 -15.12 -1.84
C ASP A 137 6.77 -14.81 -0.90
N ARG A 138 5.60 -14.45 -1.43
CA ARG A 138 4.45 -14.00 -0.63
C ARG A 138 4.06 -15.01 0.45
N ASP A 139 4.02 -16.29 0.14
CA ASP A 139 3.62 -17.32 1.11
C ASP A 139 4.66 -17.50 2.22
N GLU A 140 5.94 -17.35 1.90
CA GLU A 140 7.00 -17.35 2.91
C GLU A 140 6.92 -16.10 3.78
N LEU A 141 6.73 -14.92 3.17
CA LEU A 141 6.55 -13.66 3.89
C LEU A 141 5.36 -13.73 4.85
N MET A 142 4.21 -14.26 4.41
CA MET A 142 3.02 -14.39 5.25
C MET A 142 3.25 -15.36 6.41
N ARG A 143 3.89 -16.52 6.16
CA ARG A 143 4.27 -17.46 7.22
C ARG A 143 5.24 -16.83 8.21
N ALA A 144 6.26 -16.11 7.73
CA ALA A 144 7.19 -15.40 8.58
C ALA A 144 6.50 -14.31 9.42
N ALA A 145 5.56 -13.57 8.82
CA ALA A 145 4.77 -12.55 9.50
C ALA A 145 3.89 -13.15 10.60
N ALA A 146 3.33 -14.33 10.37
CA ALA A 146 2.52 -15.03 11.36
C ALA A 146 3.31 -15.34 12.64
N HIS A 147 4.59 -15.70 12.49
CA HIS A 147 5.50 -16.03 13.57
C HIS A 147 6.24 -14.84 14.19
N ARG A 148 6.55 -13.80 13.41
CA ARG A 148 7.43 -12.69 13.82
C ARG A 148 6.71 -11.35 13.94
N GLY A 149 5.48 -11.26 13.48
CA GLY A 149 4.81 -9.99 13.23
C GLY A 149 5.27 -9.36 11.92
N TYR A 150 4.72 -8.20 11.62
CA TYR A 150 4.99 -7.50 10.36
C TYR A 150 4.89 -5.98 10.54
N VAL A 151 5.47 -5.28 9.57
CA VAL A 151 5.28 -3.85 9.39
C VAL A 151 4.48 -3.62 8.12
N ARG A 152 3.48 -2.74 8.18
CA ARG A 152 2.66 -2.33 7.05
C ARG A 152 2.66 -0.83 6.94
N TRP A 153 2.87 -0.33 5.73
CA TRP A 153 2.67 1.08 5.39
C TRP A 153 1.45 1.26 4.49
N LEU A 154 0.78 2.39 4.63
CA LEU A 154 -0.36 2.79 3.81
C LEU A 154 -0.26 4.27 3.49
N PHE A 155 -0.42 4.64 2.22
CA PHE A 155 -0.58 6.04 1.81
C PHE A 155 -1.54 6.17 0.63
N ARG A 156 -1.98 7.40 0.40
CA ARG A 156 -3.01 7.76 -0.58
C ARG A 156 -2.42 8.78 -1.57
N PRO A 157 -2.02 8.35 -2.78
CA PRO A 157 -1.47 9.24 -3.80
C PRO A 157 -2.47 10.31 -4.23
N ARG A 158 -2.00 11.54 -4.42
CA ARG A 158 -2.73 12.55 -5.19
C ARG A 158 -2.33 12.46 -6.65
N LYS A 159 -1.05 12.57 -6.96
CA LYS A 159 -0.51 12.34 -8.31
C LYS A 159 -0.85 10.94 -8.79
N SER A 160 -1.50 10.86 -9.96
CA SER A 160 -2.02 9.61 -10.53
C SER A 160 -3.01 8.84 -9.63
N GLY A 161 -3.55 9.49 -8.60
CA GLY A 161 -4.45 8.91 -7.62
C GLY A 161 -5.86 9.48 -7.69
N LEU A 162 -6.80 8.82 -7.03
CA LEU A 162 -8.18 9.31 -6.88
C LEU A 162 -8.25 10.62 -6.08
N TRP A 163 -7.29 10.83 -5.17
CA TRP A 163 -7.31 11.92 -4.18
C TRP A 163 -6.95 13.29 -4.77
N GLN A 164 -6.57 13.38 -6.04
CA GLN A 164 -6.44 14.66 -6.75
C GLN A 164 -7.79 15.35 -6.97
N TRP A 165 -8.91 14.62 -6.90
CA TRP A 165 -10.25 15.16 -7.09
C TRP A 165 -10.92 15.61 -5.79
N VAL A 166 -10.27 15.36 -4.65
CA VAL A 166 -10.74 15.86 -3.35
C VAL A 166 -10.17 17.27 -3.17
N GLU A 167 -11.05 18.25 -2.97
CA GLU A 167 -10.70 19.68 -2.79
C GLU A 167 -10.09 19.98 -1.40
N ASP A 168 -9.28 19.08 -0.85
CA ASP A 168 -8.53 19.35 0.37
C ASP A 168 -7.31 20.21 0.04
N GLU A 169 -7.10 21.27 0.82
CA GLU A 169 -5.94 22.13 0.67
C GLU A 169 -4.66 21.38 1.04
N ASP A 170 -3.64 21.47 0.17
CA ASP A 170 -2.28 21.08 0.49
C ASP A 170 -1.32 22.05 -0.18
N SER A 171 -0.75 22.96 0.62
CA SER A 171 0.09 24.05 0.15
C SER A 171 1.50 23.59 -0.27
N THR A 172 1.80 22.28 -0.18
CA THR A 172 3.09 21.72 -0.57
C THR A 172 3.12 21.07 -1.95
N LEU A 173 1.97 20.94 -2.61
CA LEU A 173 1.90 20.26 -3.91
C LEU A 173 2.37 21.17 -5.05
N ASP A 174 3.04 20.56 -6.02
CA ASP A 174 3.32 21.17 -7.31
C ASP A 174 2.10 21.12 -8.26
N GLY A 175 2.22 21.71 -9.44
CA GLY A 175 1.15 21.70 -10.46
C GLY A 175 0.78 20.31 -11.01
N THR A 176 1.55 19.27 -10.70
CA THR A 176 1.26 17.87 -11.05
C THR A 176 0.55 17.11 -9.92
N GLY A 177 0.31 17.77 -8.78
CA GLY A 177 -0.22 17.14 -7.56
C GLY A 177 0.81 16.25 -6.86
N GLY A 178 2.10 16.41 -7.17
CA GLY A 178 3.23 15.72 -6.54
C GLY A 178 4.11 16.69 -5.76
N ARG A 179 5.31 16.24 -5.40
CA ARG A 179 6.33 17.07 -4.74
C ARG A 179 7.72 16.68 -5.24
N GLU A 180 8.64 17.63 -5.25
CA GLU A 180 10.04 17.37 -5.64
C GLU A 180 10.79 16.62 -4.53
N PRO A 181 11.61 15.60 -4.87
CA PRO A 181 12.45 14.92 -3.89
C PRO A 181 13.57 15.84 -3.34
N PRO A 182 14.16 15.50 -2.18
CA PRO A 182 13.85 14.36 -1.31
C PRO A 182 12.66 14.60 -0.40
N CYS A 183 12.09 13.53 0.18
CA CYS A 183 11.12 13.70 1.26
C CYS A 183 11.83 14.32 2.49
N PRO A 184 11.30 15.42 3.07
CA PRO A 184 11.90 16.06 4.23
C PRO A 184 11.64 15.31 5.55
N VAL A 185 10.77 14.30 5.54
CA VAL A 185 10.37 13.55 6.74
C VAL A 185 11.23 12.31 6.90
N LEU A 186 11.83 12.16 8.08
CA LEU A 186 12.65 11.00 8.42
C LEU A 186 11.82 9.88 9.07
N PRO A 187 12.17 8.60 8.83
CA PRO A 187 11.59 7.45 9.51
C PRO A 187 11.66 7.59 11.04
N TYR A 188 10.57 7.25 11.74
CA TYR A 188 10.63 7.13 13.19
C TYR A 188 11.37 5.84 13.55
N PRO A 189 12.13 5.83 14.65
CA PRO A 189 12.73 4.60 15.16
C PRO A 189 11.71 3.47 15.27
N LEU A 190 12.13 2.26 14.89
CA LEU A 190 11.32 1.05 15.04
C LEU A 190 11.68 0.35 16.35
N GLU A 191 10.77 0.31 17.31
CA GLU A 191 10.95 -0.48 18.52
C GLU A 191 10.66 -1.96 18.24
N ALA A 192 11.71 -2.78 18.21
CA ALA A 192 11.59 -4.21 17.97
C ALA A 192 10.63 -4.88 18.97
N GLY A 193 9.67 -5.66 18.47
CA GLY A 193 8.71 -6.41 19.28
C GLY A 193 7.53 -5.60 19.84
N ARG A 194 7.49 -4.27 19.63
CA ARG A 194 6.36 -3.44 20.06
C ARG A 194 5.39 -3.21 18.91
N ALA A 195 4.13 -3.61 19.10
CA ALA A 195 3.06 -3.18 18.21
C ALA A 195 2.84 -1.67 18.38
N GLY A 196 2.56 -1.00 17.28
CA GLY A 196 2.44 0.46 17.29
C GLY A 196 1.86 0.99 15.99
N ARG A 197 1.51 2.27 16.01
CA ARG A 197 1.07 3.03 14.87
C ARG A 197 1.82 4.35 14.86
N ALA A 198 2.32 4.75 13.70
CA ALA A 198 2.91 6.06 13.47
C ALA A 198 2.34 6.65 12.18
N VAL A 199 2.16 7.96 12.14
CA VAL A 199 1.68 8.67 10.95
C VAL A 199 2.69 9.75 10.62
N TYR A 200 3.29 9.64 9.44
CA TYR A 200 4.18 10.64 8.88
C TYR A 200 3.34 11.67 8.16
N ARG A 201 3.24 12.87 8.72
CA ARG A 201 2.57 13.99 8.05
C ARG A 201 3.49 14.51 6.94
N LEU A 202 3.02 14.45 5.70
CA LEU A 202 3.76 14.89 4.53
C LEU A 202 3.24 16.25 4.04
N GLY A 203 1.93 16.36 3.83
CA GLY A 203 1.30 17.62 3.43
C GLY A 203 1.13 18.59 4.60
N ARG A 204 0.97 19.88 4.29
CA ARG A 204 0.62 20.94 5.26
C ARG A 204 -0.28 21.98 4.61
N VAL A 205 -1.08 22.63 5.44
CA VAL A 205 -1.86 23.80 5.06
C VAL A 205 -1.21 25.04 5.65
N ASP A 206 -0.83 26.00 4.82
CA ASP A 206 -0.16 27.24 5.26
C ASP A 206 -1.12 28.39 5.54
N ARG A 207 -2.40 28.21 5.23
CA ARG A 207 -3.45 29.22 5.36
C ARG A 207 -4.56 28.75 6.30
N LEU A 208 -5.17 29.70 7.01
CA LEU A 208 -6.39 29.42 7.77
C LEU A 208 -7.51 29.04 6.79
N ILE A 209 -8.11 27.87 7.03
CA ILE A 209 -9.37 27.47 6.39
C ILE A 209 -10.48 28.02 7.30
N ILE A 210 -11.27 28.97 6.77
CA ILE A 210 -12.37 29.63 7.48
C ILE A 210 -13.68 29.11 6.91
#